data_AF-A0A1W9PGW7-F1
#
_entry.id   AF-A0A1W9PGW7-F1
#
_cell.length_a   1.000
_cell.length_b   1.000
_cell.length_c   1.000
_cell.angle_alpha   90.00
_cell.angle_beta   90.00
_cell.angle_gamma   90.00
#
_symmetry.space_group_name_H-M   'P 1'
#
loop_
_entity.id
_entity.type
_entity.pdbx_description
1 polymer ?
#
loop_
_entity_poly.entity_id
_entity_poly.type
_entity_poly.pdbx_seq_one_letter_code
_entity_poly.pdbx_strand_id
1 'polypeptide(L)'
;FILVFIAKKLDHFIGMKLLDLPYYGLANLMFNDYSGHALHPEFIQDEVTVENLMRAYSEFDREIFFENAKALRSYLKHGSSRRVAEIIES
;
A
#
# COMPACT_ATOMS: atom_id res chain seq x y z
N PHE A 1 -5.43 9.26 -2.99
CA PHE A 1 -6.36 8.16 -3.30
C PHE A 1 -6.34 7.18 -2.14
N ILE A 2 -7.42 6.41 -1.92
CA ILE A 2 -7.53 5.43 -0.83
C ILE A 2 -7.64 4.04 -1.48
N LEU A 3 -6.89 3.05 -1.00
CA LEU A 3 -7.01 1.67 -1.47
C LEU A 3 -7.99 0.91 -0.59
N VAL A 4 -8.93 0.22 -1.23
CA VAL A 4 -9.96 -0.57 -0.57
C VAL A 4 -10.01 -1.93 -1.26
N PHE A 5 -9.92 -3.01 -0.49
CA PHE A 5 -9.93 -4.36 -1.07
C PHE A 5 -10.75 -5.35 -0.23
N ILE A 6 -11.73 -5.97 -0.89
CA ILE A 6 -12.55 -7.06 -0.36
C ILE A 6 -12.33 -8.29 -1.26
N ALA A 7 -11.35 -9.12 -0.92
CA ALA A 7 -11.14 -10.44 -1.53
C ALA A 7 -12.13 -11.50 -1.03
N LYS A 8 -12.32 -12.56 -1.82
CA LYS A 8 -12.97 -13.80 -1.35
C LYS A 8 -12.08 -14.45 -0.27
N LYS A 9 -12.69 -14.89 0.83
CA LYS A 9 -11.99 -15.40 2.03
C LYS A 9 -10.92 -16.47 1.77
N LEU A 10 -11.10 -17.30 0.74
CA LEU A 10 -10.14 -18.36 0.39
C LEU A 10 -8.87 -17.82 -0.28
N ASP A 11 -9.00 -16.88 -1.21
CA ASP A 11 -7.87 -16.25 -1.94
C ASP A 11 -7.03 -15.38 -0.99
N HIS A 12 -7.66 -14.81 0.02
CA HIS A 12 -7.07 -13.92 1.01
C HIS A 12 -6.09 -14.62 1.98
N PHE A 13 -6.40 -15.87 2.37
CA PHE A 13 -5.64 -16.55 3.42
C PHE A 13 -4.31 -17.14 2.93
N ILE A 14 -4.23 -17.52 1.65
CA ILE A 14 -3.09 -18.29 1.12
C ILE A 14 -1.96 -17.38 0.63
N GLY A 15 -2.26 -16.24 0.02
CA GLY A 15 -1.23 -15.36 -0.57
C GLY A 15 -0.49 -14.47 0.44
N MET A 16 -1.20 -13.89 1.40
CA MET A 16 -0.66 -12.86 2.31
C MET A 16 -0.01 -13.44 3.57
N LYS A 17 -0.67 -14.44 4.17
CA LYS A 17 -0.22 -15.03 5.44
C LYS A 17 1.06 -15.86 5.27
N LEU A 18 1.36 -16.27 4.04
CA LEU A 18 2.59 -16.98 3.68
C LEU A 18 3.78 -16.02 3.49
N LEU A 19 3.53 -14.73 3.22
CA LEU A 19 4.54 -13.72 2.87
C LEU A 19 4.66 -12.58 3.91
N ASP A 20 3.81 -12.57 4.95
CA ASP A 20 3.80 -11.60 6.07
C ASP A 20 3.94 -10.12 5.64
N LEU A 21 3.30 -9.76 4.51
CA LEU A 21 3.46 -8.43 3.93
C LEU A 21 2.64 -7.38 4.71
N PRO A 22 3.22 -6.22 5.06
CA PRO A 22 2.53 -5.17 5.81
C PRO A 22 1.47 -4.41 5.00
N TYR A 23 1.50 -4.54 3.66
CA TYR A 23 0.57 -3.90 2.73
C TYR A 23 0.27 -4.82 1.55
N TYR A 24 -0.98 -4.82 1.07
CA TYR A 24 -1.44 -5.44 -0.18
C TYR A 24 -1.09 -4.56 -1.37
N GLY A 25 -1.21 -3.24 -1.22
CA GLY A 25 -0.88 -2.29 -2.26
C GLY A 25 0.62 -2.26 -2.52
N LEU A 26 1.06 -2.70 -3.70
CA LEU A 26 2.48 -2.66 -4.07
C LEU A 26 3.09 -1.26 -3.95
N ALA A 27 2.31 -0.21 -4.20
CA ALA A 27 2.74 1.17 -4.02
C ALA A 27 3.01 1.51 -2.54
N ASN A 28 2.17 1.06 -1.61
CA ASN A 28 2.38 1.24 -0.17
C ASN A 28 3.57 0.43 0.33
N LEU A 29 3.73 -0.81 -0.14
CA LEU A 29 4.86 -1.66 0.21
C LEU A 29 6.20 -1.01 -0.21
N MET A 30 6.32 -0.61 -1.48
CA MET A 30 7.53 0.05 -1.99
C MET A 30 7.79 1.41 -1.35
N PHE A 31 6.73 2.18 -1.06
CA PHE A 31 6.88 3.49 -0.46
C PHE A 31 7.23 3.40 1.02
N ASN A 32 6.73 2.39 1.73
CA ASN A 32 7.12 2.12 3.11
C ASN A 32 8.59 1.69 3.22
N ASP A 33 9.07 0.85 2.31
CA ASP A 33 10.51 0.54 2.20
C ASP A 33 11.35 1.81 1.97
N TYR A 34 10.87 2.73 1.14
CA TYR A 34 11.57 3.97 0.83
C TYR A 34 11.52 5.05 1.93
N SER A 35 10.38 5.20 2.60
CA SER A 35 10.06 6.38 3.44
C SER A 35 9.66 6.05 4.89
N GLY A 36 9.49 4.76 5.21
CA GLY A 36 9.07 4.29 6.53
C GLY A 36 7.57 4.47 6.83
N HIS A 37 6.75 4.86 5.85
CA HIS A 37 5.30 4.93 6.01
C HIS A 37 4.54 4.63 4.70
N ALA A 38 3.24 4.40 4.81
CA ALA A 38 2.36 4.17 3.66
C ALA A 38 2.23 5.42 2.77
N LEU A 39 2.09 5.20 1.46
CA LEU A 39 1.82 6.25 0.48
C LEU A 39 0.41 6.82 0.64
N HIS A 40 -0.54 5.95 0.97
CA HIS A 40 -1.93 6.31 1.20
C HIS A 40 -2.62 5.29 2.13
N PRO A 41 -3.77 5.65 2.74
CA PRO A 41 -4.56 4.70 3.51
C PRO A 41 -4.95 3.48 2.68
N GLU A 42 -4.96 2.34 3.35
CA GLU A 42 -5.28 1.05 2.79
C GLU A 42 -6.16 0.30 3.79
N PHE A 43 -7.32 -0.16 3.33
CA PHE A 43 -8.30 -0.86 4.16
C PHE A 43 -8.65 -2.20 3.52
N ILE A 44 -8.50 -3.26 4.29
CA ILE A 44 -8.62 -4.63 3.81
C ILE A 44 -9.62 -5.41 4.66
N GLN A 45 -10.48 -6.19 3.98
CA GLN A 45 -11.49 -7.06 4.63
C GLN A 45 -12.32 -6.30 5.68
N ASP A 46 -12.09 -6.61 6.97
CA ASP A 46 -12.85 -6.11 8.11
C ASP A 46 -12.60 -4.61 8.37
N GLU A 47 -11.51 -4.04 7.83
CA GLU A 47 -11.25 -2.60 7.93
C GLU A 47 -12.05 -1.78 6.92
N VAL A 48 -12.72 -2.42 5.97
CA VAL A 48 -13.58 -1.76 4.97
C VAL A 48 -14.94 -1.43 5.60
N THR A 49 -14.93 -0.44 6.48
CA THR A 49 -16.12 0.08 7.17
C THR A 49 -16.48 1.47 6.67
N VAL A 50 -17.76 1.83 6.77
CA VAL A 50 -18.23 3.16 6.35
C VAL A 50 -17.50 4.25 7.14
N GLU A 51 -17.29 4.04 8.42
CA GLU A 51 -16.61 4.96 9.33
C GLU A 51 -15.15 5.18 8.92
N ASN A 52 -14.41 4.11 8.62
CA ASN A 52 -13.03 4.21 8.17
C ASN A 52 -12.92 4.92 6.83
N LEU A 53 -13.80 4.59 5.88
CA LEU A 53 -13.81 5.19 4.55
C LEU A 53 -14.15 6.69 4.60
N MET A 54 -15.15 7.07 5.39
CA MET A 54 -15.56 8.46 5.57
C MET A 54 -14.46 9.28 6.23
N ARG A 55 -13.89 8.76 7.33
CA ARG A 55 -12.78 9.42 8.02
C ARG A 55 -11.58 9.60 7.09
N ALA A 56 -11.16 8.53 6.42
CA ALA A 56 -10.05 8.58 5.50
C ALA A 56 -10.30 9.58 4.37
N TYR A 57 -11.51 9.62 3.80
CA TYR A 57 -11.85 10.59 2.76
C TYR A 57 -11.77 12.04 3.26
N SER A 58 -12.28 12.31 4.46
CA SER A 58 -12.29 13.65 5.06
C SER A 58 -10.90 14.14 5.46
N GLU A 59 -10.04 13.26 5.95
CA GLU A 59 -8.70 13.59 6.45
C GLU A 59 -7.61 13.48 5.38
N PHE A 60 -7.92 12.98 4.18
CA PHE A 60 -6.93 12.70 3.15
C PHE A 60 -6.31 13.98 2.58
N ASP A 61 -5.03 14.19 2.85
CA ASP A 61 -4.23 15.23 2.21
C ASP A 61 -3.80 14.80 0.81
N ARG A 62 -4.40 15.46 -0.20
CA ARG A 62 -4.12 15.19 -1.61
C ARG A 62 -2.78 15.73 -2.06
N GLU A 63 -2.34 16.86 -1.52
CA GLU A 63 -1.09 17.49 -1.93
C GLU A 63 0.09 16.64 -1.48
N ILE A 64 0.08 16.21 -0.22
CA ILE A 64 1.09 15.28 0.33
C ILE A 64 1.12 13.99 -0.49
N PHE A 65 -0.03 13.42 -0.83
CA PHE A 65 -0.09 12.23 -1.66
C PHE A 65 0.57 12.43 -3.04
N PHE A 66 0.31 13.55 -3.71
CA PHE A 66 0.88 13.80 -5.03
C PHE A 66 2.40 13.99 -4.97
N GLU A 67 2.91 14.68 -3.95
CA GLU A 67 4.35 14.84 -3.74
C GLU A 67 5.02 13.49 -3.43
N ASN A 68 4.43 12.70 -2.54
CA ASN A 68 4.92 11.35 -2.22
C ASN A 68 4.89 10.43 -3.45
N ALA A 69 3.85 10.50 -4.28
CA ALA A 69 3.76 9.73 -5.51
C ALA A 69 4.83 10.14 -6.54
N LYS A 70 5.23 11.42 -6.59
CA LYS A 70 6.36 11.86 -7.42
C LYS A 70 7.68 11.32 -6.87
N ALA A 71 7.87 11.37 -5.55
CA ALA A 71 9.06 10.83 -4.89
C ALA A 71 9.21 9.33 -5.17
N LEU A 72 8.14 8.55 -5.02
CA LEU A 72 8.12 7.13 -5.35
C LEU A 72 8.49 6.87 -6.81
N ARG A 73 7.90 7.61 -7.77
CA ARG A 73 8.24 7.45 -9.19
C ARG A 73 9.71 7.75 -9.49
N SER A 74 10.27 8.77 -8.83
CA SER A 74 11.68 9.12 -8.96
C SER A 74 12.57 8.00 -8.43
N TYR A 75 12.25 7.48 -7.24
CA TYR A 75 12.92 6.35 -6.61
C TYR A 75 12.93 5.10 -7.50
N LEU A 76 11.79 4.76 -8.11
CA LEU A 76 11.65 3.56 -8.92
C LEU A 76 12.38 3.64 -10.28
N LYS A 77 12.77 4.85 -10.72
CA LYS A 77 13.44 5.09 -12.00
C LYS A 77 14.85 4.46 -12.08
N HIS A 78 15.48 4.14 -10.94
CA HIS A 78 16.87 3.67 -10.86
C HIS A 78 17.06 2.16 -10.61
N GLY A 79 16.14 1.31 -11.09
CA GLY A 79 16.28 -0.16 -10.98
C GLY A 79 15.30 -0.81 -9.99
N SER A 80 14.06 -0.33 -9.99
CA SER A 80 12.98 -0.81 -9.12
C SER A 80 12.75 -2.32 -9.16
N SER A 81 12.89 -2.99 -10.31
CA SER A 81 12.59 -4.42 -10.42
C SER A 81 13.46 -5.31 -9.52
N ARG A 82 14.77 -5.02 -9.38
CA ARG A 82 15.66 -5.78 -8.48
C ARG A 82 15.30 -5.52 -7.02
N ARG A 83 15.08 -4.26 -6.66
CA ARG A 83 14.72 -3.89 -5.28
C ARG A 83 13.36 -4.44 -4.87
N VAL A 84 12.41 -4.48 -5.79
CA VAL A 84 11.08 -5.04 -5.56
C VAL A 84 11.15 -6.55 -5.40
N ALA A 85 12.02 -7.23 -6.17
CA ALA A 85 12.29 -8.65 -5.96
C ALA A 85 12.89 -8.90 -4.56
N GLU A 86 13.86 -8.08 -4.13
CA GLU A 86 14.44 -8.16 -2.78
C GLU A 86 13.39 -8.00 -1.68
N ILE A 87 12.42 -7.08 -1.82
CA ILE A 87 11.33 -6.86 -0.85
C ILE A 87 10.34 -8.04 -0.79
N ILE A 88 10.14 -8.75 -1.91
CA ILE A 88 9.18 -9.86 -2.02
C ILE A 88 9.81 -11.20 -1.62
N GLU A 89 11.14 -11.35 -1.80
CA GLU A 89 11.87 -12.59 -1.52
C GLU A 89 12.50 -12.64 -0.11
N SER A 90 12.53 -11.52 0.63
CA SER A 90 13.09 -11.40 2.00
C SER A 90 12.17 -11.98 3.07
#